data_AF-A0A319DCP6-F1
#
_entry.id   AF-A0A319DCP6-F1
#
_cell.length_a   1.000
_cell.length_b   1.000
_cell.length_c   1.000
_cell.angle_alpha   90.00
_cell.angle_beta   90.00
_cell.angle_gamma   90.00
#
_symmetry.space_group_name_H-M   'P 1'
#
loop_
_entity.id
_entity.type
_entity.pdbx_description
1 polymer ?
#
loop_
_entity_poly.entity_id
_entity_poly.type
_entity_poly.pdbx_seq_one_letter_code
_entity_poly.pdbx_strand_id
1 'polypeptide(L)'
;MSDRYEREAEDIFEDQNESSPVSGAFRDSTYAHETKTGLRGQIPIQDDDDVFEDPMQPPFSNTDQQLAQDENEAIDQSNVIPGRTRGAKPQTRNQYSEGPEEDDLPDDILY
;
A
#
# COMPACT_ATOMS: atom_id res chain seq x y z
N MET A 1 2.02 18.47 -42.11
CA MET A 1 1.22 17.42 -42.76
C MET A 1 2.21 16.61 -43.56
N SER A 2 2.46 15.35 -43.22
CA SER A 2 3.40 14.51 -43.96
C SER A 2 2.81 14.09 -45.32
N ASP A 3 3.66 14.10 -46.35
CA ASP A 3 3.27 13.70 -47.70
C ASP A 3 3.17 12.17 -47.80
N ARG A 4 2.49 11.67 -48.85
CA ARG A 4 2.26 10.22 -49.03
C ARG A 4 3.56 9.42 -49.04
N TYR A 5 4.58 9.96 -49.69
CA TYR A 5 5.91 9.35 -49.77
C TYR A 5 6.57 9.23 -48.40
N GLU A 6 6.39 10.24 -47.54
CA GLU A 6 6.96 10.23 -46.18
C GLU A 6 6.28 9.16 -45.32
N ARG A 7 4.95 9.01 -45.42
CA ARG A 7 4.22 7.96 -44.71
C ARG A 7 4.65 6.56 -45.14
N GLU A 8 4.75 6.31 -46.45
CA GLU A 8 5.19 5.00 -46.96
C GLU A 8 6.64 4.69 -46.54
N ALA A 9 7.51 5.71 -46.44
CA ALA A 9 8.87 5.56 -45.95
C ALA A 9 8.93 5.30 -44.43
N GLU A 10 8.08 5.96 -43.65
CA GLU A 10 7.90 5.75 -42.21
C GLU A 10 7.41 4.32 -41.93
N ASP A 11 6.37 3.86 -42.64
CA ASP A 11 5.82 2.51 -42.50
C ASP A 11 6.89 1.42 -42.76
N ILE A 12 7.71 1.59 -43.81
CA ILE A 12 8.81 0.66 -44.13
C ILE A 12 9.90 0.71 -43.07
N PHE A 13 10.21 1.90 -42.52
CA PHE A 13 11.21 2.05 -41.49
C PHE A 13 10.78 1.39 -40.17
N GLU A 14 9.50 1.51 -39.82
CA GLU A 14 8.89 0.85 -38.67
C GLU A 14 8.93 -0.66 -38.85
N ASP A 15 8.43 -1.21 -39.96
CA ASP A 15 8.47 -2.67 -40.24
C ASP A 15 9.88 -3.26 -40.15
N GLN A 16 10.91 -2.51 -40.58
CA GLN A 16 12.30 -2.97 -40.55
C GLN A 16 12.95 -2.88 -39.15
N ASN A 17 12.48 -1.97 -38.29
CA ASN A 17 13.05 -1.71 -36.97
C ASN A 17 12.11 -2.10 -35.81
N GLU A 18 10.95 -2.68 -36.10
CA GLU A 18 9.98 -3.11 -35.10
C GLU A 18 10.55 -4.25 -34.23
N SER A 19 11.47 -5.03 -34.77
CA SER A 19 12.19 -6.05 -34.01
C SER A 19 13.16 -5.40 -33.02
N SER A 20 12.70 -5.23 -31.78
CA SER A 20 13.57 -4.85 -30.66
C SER A 20 14.79 -5.79 -30.59
N PRO A 21 16.02 -5.26 -30.46
CA PRO A 21 17.22 -6.07 -30.32
C PRO A 21 17.26 -6.85 -29.00
N VAL A 22 16.39 -6.49 -28.05
CA VAL A 22 16.18 -7.18 -26.79
C VAL A 22 14.83 -7.89 -26.82
N SER A 23 14.85 -9.19 -26.58
CA SER A 23 13.63 -9.96 -26.32
C SER A 23 12.99 -9.44 -25.02
N GLY A 24 11.69 -9.12 -25.04
CA GLY A 24 10.96 -8.67 -23.84
C GLY A 24 10.89 -9.70 -22.69
N ALA A 25 11.46 -10.90 -22.88
CA ALA A 25 11.59 -11.96 -21.89
C ALA A 25 13.06 -12.30 -21.60
N PHE A 26 13.87 -11.28 -21.30
CA PHE A 26 15.24 -11.48 -20.80
C PHE A 26 15.16 -11.85 -19.31
N ARG A 27 15.83 -12.94 -18.91
CA ARG A 27 15.89 -13.45 -17.54
C ARG A 27 17.33 -13.47 -17.09
N ASP A 28 17.64 -12.81 -15.98
CA ASP A 28 19.00 -12.72 -15.44
C ASP A 28 18.99 -12.59 -13.92
N SER A 29 19.11 -13.71 -13.21
CA SER A 29 19.24 -13.72 -11.76
C SER A 29 20.65 -13.44 -11.25
N THR A 30 21.58 -12.95 -12.07
CA THR A 30 22.95 -12.68 -11.61
C THR A 30 23.02 -11.53 -10.61
N TYR A 31 21.95 -10.75 -10.38
CA TYR A 31 21.91 -9.75 -9.30
C TYR A 31 21.54 -10.34 -7.92
N ALA A 32 20.88 -11.50 -7.89
CA ALA A 32 20.35 -12.12 -6.68
C ALA A 32 21.40 -12.97 -5.93
N HIS A 33 22.65 -12.53 -5.95
CA HIS A 33 23.72 -13.11 -5.14
C HIS A 33 24.20 -12.11 -4.11
N GLU A 34 24.31 -12.59 -2.86
CA GLU A 34 24.94 -11.81 -1.81
C GLU A 34 26.46 -11.88 -1.93
N THR A 35 27.10 -10.73 -2.14
CA THR A 35 28.57 -10.62 -2.29
C THR A 35 29.29 -10.67 -0.93
N LYS A 36 28.60 -10.35 0.17
CA LYS A 36 29.17 -10.38 1.53
C LYS A 36 28.73 -11.64 2.28
N THR A 37 29.69 -12.51 2.60
CA THR A 37 29.43 -13.79 3.29
C THR A 37 28.62 -13.66 4.58
N GLY A 38 28.75 -12.53 5.31
CA GLY A 38 28.03 -12.27 6.56
C GLY A 38 26.57 -11.84 6.39
N LEU A 39 26.13 -11.48 5.19
CA LEU A 39 24.74 -11.10 4.88
C LEU A 39 23.99 -12.20 4.11
N ARG A 40 24.68 -13.30 3.76
CA ARG A 40 24.11 -14.39 2.97
C ARG A 40 22.94 -15.02 3.76
N GLY A 41 21.74 -14.95 3.19
CA GLY A 41 20.52 -15.46 3.80
C GLY A 41 19.86 -14.51 4.81
N GLN A 42 20.37 -13.29 4.98
CA GLN A 42 19.77 -12.27 5.86
C GLN A 42 18.82 -11.34 5.11
N ILE A 43 19.10 -11.06 3.84
CA ILE A 43 18.26 -10.24 2.97
C ILE A 43 17.67 -11.16 1.90
N PRO A 44 16.34 -11.33 1.84
CA PRO A 44 15.71 -12.08 0.76
C PRO A 44 15.82 -11.26 -0.53
N ILE A 45 16.48 -11.83 -1.54
CA ILE A 45 16.48 -11.31 -2.90
C ILE A 45 15.78 -12.37 -3.74
N GLN A 46 14.81 -11.95 -4.54
CA GLN A 46 14.03 -12.84 -5.39
C GLN A 46 14.67 -12.88 -6.79
N ASP A 47 14.81 -14.09 -7.33
CA ASP A 47 15.27 -14.32 -8.70
C ASP A 47 14.15 -13.96 -9.71
N ASP A 48 14.52 -13.62 -10.95
CA ASP A 48 13.54 -13.36 -12.03
C ASP A 48 12.60 -14.55 -12.29
N ASP A 49 13.08 -15.77 -12.03
CA ASP A 49 12.37 -17.02 -12.26
C ASP A 49 11.68 -17.59 -11.02
N ASP A 50 11.82 -16.94 -9.87
CA ASP A 50 11.18 -17.39 -8.65
C ASP A 50 9.66 -17.28 -8.76
N VAL A 51 8.98 -18.32 -8.28
CA VAL A 51 7.53 -18.32 -8.14
C VAL A 51 7.16 -17.22 -7.16
N PHE A 52 6.54 -16.16 -7.65
CA PHE A 52 5.96 -15.12 -6.82
C PHE A 52 4.63 -15.62 -6.24
N GLU A 53 4.53 -15.60 -4.92
CA GLU A 53 3.26 -15.86 -4.23
C GLU A 53 2.31 -14.69 -4.50
N ASP A 54 1.24 -14.94 -5.25
CA ASP A 54 0.22 -13.92 -5.49
C ASP A 54 -0.60 -13.72 -4.20
N PRO A 55 -0.49 -12.56 -3.52
CA PRO A 55 -1.30 -12.28 -2.34
C PRO A 55 -2.79 -12.15 -2.68
N MET A 56 -3.15 -12.01 -3.96
CA MET A 56 -4.53 -11.95 -4.42
C MET A 56 -5.13 -13.35 -4.47
N GLN A 57 -6.21 -13.53 -3.71
CA GLN A 57 -6.95 -14.77 -3.60
C GLN A 57 -8.40 -14.54 -4.04
N PRO A 58 -8.71 -14.52 -5.35
CA PRO A 58 -10.09 -14.44 -5.82
C PRO A 58 -10.89 -15.67 -5.34
N PRO A 59 -12.15 -15.51 -4.87
CA PRO A 59 -12.96 -14.30 -4.88
C PRO A 59 -12.84 -13.43 -3.61
N PHE A 60 -11.99 -13.79 -2.66
CA PHE A 60 -11.90 -13.14 -1.35
C PHE A 60 -11.15 -11.80 -1.38
N SER A 61 -10.11 -11.68 -2.22
CA SER A 61 -9.39 -10.42 -2.44
C SER A 61 -10.15 -9.51 -3.42
N ASN A 62 -11.41 -9.19 -3.08
CA ASN A 62 -12.30 -8.35 -3.88
C ASN A 62 -12.58 -7.03 -3.14
N THR A 63 -11.77 -6.01 -3.44
CA THR A 63 -11.88 -4.68 -2.83
C THR A 63 -13.19 -3.98 -3.16
N ASP A 64 -13.78 -4.24 -4.34
CA ASP A 64 -15.04 -3.64 -4.74
C ASP A 64 -16.20 -4.17 -3.87
N GLN A 65 -16.20 -5.47 -3.61
CA GLN A 65 -17.17 -6.09 -2.71
C GLN A 65 -16.99 -5.62 -1.26
N GLN A 66 -15.73 -5.51 -0.80
CA GLN A 66 -15.44 -5.00 0.53
C GLN A 66 -15.94 -3.56 0.71
N LEU A 67 -15.62 -2.67 -0.24
CA LEU A 67 -16.07 -1.27 -0.21
C LEU A 67 -17.60 -1.18 -0.19
N ALA A 68 -18.28 -1.96 -1.01
CA ALA A 68 -19.74 -1.98 -1.02
C ALA A 68 -20.33 -2.43 0.33
N GLN A 69 -19.69 -3.38 1.03
CA GLN A 69 -20.11 -3.79 2.37
C GLN A 69 -19.90 -2.66 3.39
N ASP A 70 -18.72 -2.03 3.36
CA ASP A 70 -18.38 -0.92 4.24
C ASP A 70 -19.34 0.27 4.05
N GLU A 71 -19.71 0.61 2.81
CA GLU A 71 -20.66 1.67 2.49
C GLU A 71 -22.06 1.37 3.05
N ASN A 72 -22.50 0.11 2.97
CA ASN A 72 -23.78 -0.31 3.54
C ASN A 72 -23.75 -0.26 5.07
N GLU A 73 -22.65 -0.71 5.69
CA GLU A 73 -22.47 -0.70 7.15
C GLU A 73 -22.43 0.73 7.71
N ALA A 74 -21.77 1.65 6.99
CA ALA A 74 -21.64 3.05 7.40
C ALA A 74 -22.98 3.80 7.41
N ILE A 75 -23.92 3.42 6.53
CA ILE A 75 -25.25 4.03 6.45
C ILE A 75 -26.25 3.35 7.40
N ASP A 76 -25.96 2.14 7.88
CA ASP A 76 -26.83 1.41 8.78
C ASP A 76 -26.92 2.08 10.16
N GLN A 77 -28.06 2.72 10.40
CA GLN A 77 -28.36 3.41 11.65
C GLN A 77 -28.44 2.47 12.86
N SER A 78 -28.60 1.15 12.65
CA SER A 78 -28.60 0.17 13.74
C SER A 78 -27.21 -0.03 14.35
N ASN A 79 -26.14 0.25 13.60
CA ASN A 79 -24.75 0.25 14.08
C ASN A 79 -24.41 1.51 14.88
N VAL A 80 -25.26 2.54 14.85
CA VAL A 80 -25.08 3.75 15.63
C VAL A 80 -25.58 3.50 17.06
N ILE A 81 -24.72 3.76 18.05
CA ILE A 81 -25.09 3.69 19.47
C ILE A 81 -26.29 4.64 19.70
N PRO A 82 -27.46 4.13 20.12
CA PRO A 82 -28.63 4.96 20.31
C PRO A 82 -28.48 5.81 21.57
N GLY A 83 -28.51 7.14 21.41
CA GLY A 83 -28.57 8.09 22.52
C GLY A 83 -27.45 9.13 22.53
N ARG A 84 -27.62 10.16 23.37
CA ARG A 84 -26.62 11.21 23.57
C ARG A 84 -25.70 10.83 24.73
N THR A 85 -24.40 10.72 24.47
CA THR A 85 -23.37 10.87 25.52
C THR A 85 -23.24 12.32 25.99
N ARG A 86 -23.84 13.29 25.27
CA ARG A 86 -23.80 14.72 25.63
C ARG A 86 -24.51 14.96 26.97
N GLY A 87 -23.72 15.09 28.04
CA GLY A 87 -24.16 15.33 29.41
C GLY A 87 -24.02 14.11 30.34
N ALA A 88 -23.64 12.95 29.81
CA ALA A 88 -23.33 11.79 30.63
C ALA A 88 -22.03 12.07 31.40
N LYS A 89 -22.11 12.11 32.73
CA LYS A 89 -20.92 12.22 33.57
C LYS A 89 -20.07 10.95 33.40
N PRO A 90 -18.74 11.06 33.34
CA PRO A 90 -17.84 9.92 33.28
C PRO A 90 -18.15 8.96 34.43
N GLN A 91 -18.40 7.69 34.12
CA GLN A 91 -18.77 6.67 35.12
C GLN A 91 -17.55 6.03 35.80
N THR A 92 -16.34 6.47 35.46
CA THR A 92 -15.09 6.00 36.07
C THR A 92 -15.04 6.42 37.54
N ARG A 93 -14.40 5.59 38.39
CA ARG A 93 -14.24 5.85 39.83
C ARG A 93 -13.55 7.19 40.13
N ASN A 94 -12.76 7.67 39.17
CA ASN A 94 -12.01 8.94 39.24
C ASN A 94 -12.66 10.08 38.42
N GLN A 95 -13.83 9.86 37.82
CA GLN A 95 -14.42 10.73 36.81
C GLN A 95 -13.43 11.07 35.67
N TYR A 96 -13.72 12.09 34.86
CA TYR A 96 -12.74 12.66 33.93
C TYR A 96 -11.79 13.51 34.76
N SER A 97 -10.50 13.21 34.70
CA SER A 97 -9.43 13.94 35.38
C SER A 97 -8.39 14.25 34.32
N GLU A 98 -8.13 15.54 34.10
CA GLU A 98 -7.08 16.00 33.18
C GLU A 98 -5.68 15.84 33.77
N GLY A 99 -5.58 15.30 34.99
CA GLY A 99 -4.37 15.29 35.79
C GLY A 99 -4.22 16.57 36.64
N PRO A 100 -3.15 16.68 37.44
CA PRO A 100 -2.77 17.93 38.09
C PRO A 100 -2.44 19.00 37.05
N GLU A 101 -2.81 20.26 37.31
CA GLU A 101 -2.38 21.41 36.49
C GLU A 101 -0.87 21.66 36.67
N GLU A 102 -0.26 22.48 35.82
CA GLU A 102 1.17 22.79 35.98
C GLU A 102 1.48 23.46 37.33
N ASP A 103 0.51 24.20 37.89
CA ASP A 103 0.60 24.80 39.22
C ASP A 103 0.45 23.78 40.37
N ASP A 104 -0.04 22.57 40.09
CA ASP A 104 -0.17 21.47 41.05
C ASP A 104 1.04 20.51 41.01
N LEU A 105 1.98 20.71 40.09
CA LEU A 105 3.20 19.94 40.01
C LEU A 105 4.15 20.36 41.15
N PRO A 106 4.81 19.41 41.85
CA PRO A 106 5.82 19.75 42.84
C PRO A 106 6.99 20.49 42.20
N ASP A 107 7.56 21.46 42.93
CA ASP A 107 8.64 22.35 42.47
C ASP A 107 9.84 21.59 41.86
N ASP A 108 10.07 20.35 42.30
CA ASP A 108 11.15 19.47 41.83
C ASP A 108 10.97 19.00 40.37
N ILE A 109 9.79 19.18 39.78
CA ILE A 109 9.43 18.77 38.41
C ILE A 109 9.34 19.99 37.47
N LEU A 110 9.28 21.22 38.01
CA LEU A 110 9.16 22.47 37.26
C LEU A 110 10.49 22.99 36.69
N TYR A 111 11.59 22.25 36.83
CA TYR A 111 12.93 22.62 36.33
C TYR A 111 13.75 21.44 35.80
#